data_AF-A0A6P1ISF0-F1
#
_entry.id   AF-A0A6P1ISF0-F1
#
_cell.length_a   1.000
_cell.length_b   1.000
_cell.length_c   1.000
_cell.angle_alpha   90.00
_cell.angle_beta   90.00
_cell.angle_gamma   90.00
#
_symmetry.space_group_name_H-M   'P 1'
#
loop_
_entity.id
_entity.type
_entity.pdbx_description
1 polymer ?
#
loop_
_entity_poly.entity_id
_entity_poly.type
_entity_poly.pdbx_seq_one_letter_code
_entity_poly.pdbx_strand_id
1 'polypeptide(L)' 'MNLSTLCAAALALGLSACASPTTPAPPAGERGPILCTQDVMQCPDGRFVGRTPPGCAFVCPASASGTR' A
#
# COMPACT_ATOMS: atom_id res chain seq x y z
N MET A 1 -10.23 -29.23 20.56
CA MET A 1 -9.20 -29.51 19.53
C MET A 1 -9.10 -28.26 18.67
N ASN A 2 -8.16 -27.37 19.02
CA ASN A 2 -8.25 -25.95 18.69
C ASN A 2 -7.08 -25.62 17.76
N LEU A 3 -7.30 -24.76 16.77
CA LEU A 3 -6.30 -24.43 15.75
C LEU A 3 -4.98 -23.89 16.34
N SER A 4 -5.03 -23.20 17.49
CA SER A 4 -3.82 -22.74 18.21
C SER A 4 -2.96 -23.89 18.75
N THR A 5 -3.55 -25.04 19.12
CA THR A 5 -2.80 -26.16 19.67
C THR A 5 -1.98 -26.90 18.60
N LEU A 6 -2.39 -26.79 17.32
CA LEU A 6 -1.68 -27.38 16.18
C LEU A 6 -0.40 -26.60 15.83
N CYS A 7 -0.40 -25.27 15.98
CA CYS A 7 0.80 -24.45 15.71
C CYS A 7 1.90 -24.65 16.76
N ALA A 8 1.53 -24.83 18.04
CA ALA A 8 2.50 -25.03 19.12
C ALA A 8 3.23 -26.37 19.01
N ALA A 9 2.54 -27.43 18.55
CA ALA A 9 3.15 -28.75 18.37
C ALA A 9 4.18 -28.78 17.22
N ALA A 10 4.00 -27.96 16.18
CA ALA A 10 4.93 -27.88 15.05
C ALA A 10 6.29 -27.26 15.41
N LEU A 11 6.31 -26.32 16.36
CA LEU A 11 7.55 -25.71 16.87
C LEU A 11 8.46 -26.71 17.60
N ALA A 12 7.91 -27.75 18.23
CA ALA A 12 8.67 -28.73 19.00
C ALA A 12 9.35 -29.81 18.13
N LEU A 13 8.94 -29.98 16.87
CA LEU A 13 9.48 -30.98 15.94
C LEU A 13 10.42 -30.37 14.89
N GLY A 14 10.75 -29.08 14.99
CA GLY A 14 11.73 -28.43 14.10
C GLY A 14 11.27 -28.29 12.63
N LEU A 15 10.02 -28.66 12.30
CA LEU A 15 9.41 -28.33 11.01
C LEU A 15 8.91 -26.89 11.05
N SER A 16 9.83 -25.94 10.88
CA SER A 16 9.48 -24.56 10.56
C SER A 16 8.98 -24.50 9.12
N ALA A 17 7.74 -24.96 8.90
CA ALA A 17 6.96 -24.49 7.77
C ALA A 17 6.21 -23.24 8.21
N CYS A 18 6.95 -22.18 8.55
CA CYS A 18 6.45 -20.84 8.28
C CYS A 18 6.38 -20.76 6.76
N ALA A 19 5.30 -21.30 6.19
CA ALA A 19 5.00 -21.13 4.79
C ALA A 19 4.75 -19.64 4.63
N SER A 20 5.82 -18.93 4.28
CA SER A 20 5.72 -17.62 3.64
C SER A 20 4.66 -17.80 2.56
N PRO A 21 3.56 -17.03 2.58
CA PRO A 21 2.65 -17.06 1.45
C PRO A 21 3.50 -16.59 0.27
N THR A 22 3.93 -17.54 -0.56
CA THR A 22 4.43 -17.24 -1.90
C THR A 22 3.22 -16.70 -2.63
N THR A 23 2.93 -15.41 -2.44
CA THR A 23 1.92 -14.72 -3.21
C THR A 23 2.42 -14.74 -4.65
N PRO A 24 1.76 -15.46 -5.57
CA PRO A 24 2.12 -15.37 -6.98
C PRO A 24 1.92 -13.91 -7.39
N ALA A 25 2.92 -13.32 -8.05
CA ALA A 25 2.80 -11.99 -8.60
C ALA A 25 1.58 -11.96 -9.55
N PRO A 26 0.68 -10.95 -9.43
CA PRO A 26 -0.51 -10.91 -10.27
C PRO A 26 -0.12 -10.84 -11.76
N PRO A 27 -0.89 -11.49 -12.65
CA PRO A 27 -0.64 -11.43 -14.09
C PRO A 27 -0.65 -9.98 -14.57
N ALA A 28 0.31 -9.61 -15.41
CA ALA A 28 0.63 -8.23 -15.82
C ALA A 28 -0.50 -7.42 -16.52
N GLY A 29 -1.71 -7.98 -16.64
CA GLY A 29 -2.92 -7.32 -17.11
C GLY A 29 -3.85 -6.81 -15.99
N GLU A 30 -3.68 -7.28 -14.76
CA GLU A 30 -4.43 -6.81 -13.59
C GLU A 30 -3.51 -5.93 -12.73
N ARG A 31 -3.09 -4.77 -13.29
CA ARG A 31 -2.40 -3.77 -12.47
C ARG A 31 -3.42 -3.25 -11.46
N GLY A 32 -3.42 -3.89 -10.28
CA GLY A 32 -4.21 -3.45 -9.14
C GLY A 32 -4.02 -1.95 -8.88
N PRO A 33 -4.95 -1.31 -8.16
CA PRO A 33 -4.90 0.13 -7.94
C PRO A 33 -3.52 0.53 -7.40
N ILE A 34 -2.87 1.49 -8.08
CA ILE A 34 -1.59 2.01 -7.60
C ILE A 34 -1.87 2.79 -6.31
N LEU A 35 -1.38 2.24 -5.20
CA LEU A 35 -1.47 2.84 -3.88
C LEU A 35 -0.24 3.74 -3.67
N CYS A 36 -0.48 4.99 -3.34
CA CYS A 36 0.57 5.93 -2.97
C CYS A 36 0.70 6.03 -1.44
N THR A 37 1.84 6.50 -0.97
CA THR A 37 2.03 6.85 0.44
C THR A 37 1.03 7.93 0.86
N GLN A 38 0.56 7.87 2.12
CA GLN A 38 -0.44 8.79 2.67
C GLN A 38 0.17 10.13 3.11
N ASP A 39 1.01 10.69 2.24
CA ASP A 39 1.66 11.98 2.46
C ASP A 39 0.76 13.10 1.96
N VAL A 40 0.86 14.26 2.62
CA VAL A 40 0.05 15.44 2.31
C VAL A 40 0.94 16.66 2.11
N MET A 41 0.64 17.44 1.09
CA MET A 41 1.31 18.72 0.79
C MET A 41 0.27 19.85 0.80
N GLN A 42 0.65 21.01 1.34
CA GLN A 42 -0.14 22.23 1.21
C GLN A 42 0.18 22.94 -0.10
N CYS A 43 -0.83 23.15 -0.93
CA CYS A 43 -0.74 23.97 -2.13
C CYS A 43 -0.65 25.47 -1.77
N PRO A 44 -0.14 26.34 -2.67
CA PRO A 44 -0.08 27.78 -2.43
C PRO A 44 -1.46 28.42 -2.16
N ASP A 45 -2.55 27.78 -2.60
CA ASP A 45 -3.93 28.19 -2.29
C ASP A 45 -4.38 27.83 -0.86
N GLY A 46 -3.51 27.21 -0.05
CA GLY A 46 -3.77 26.79 1.32
C GLY A 46 -4.48 25.44 1.46
N ARG A 47 -4.94 24.83 0.36
CA ARG A 47 -5.56 23.49 0.34
C ARG A 47 -4.52 22.39 0.51
N PHE A 48 -4.95 21.26 1.08
CA PHE A 48 -4.12 20.07 1.24
C PHE A 48 -4.44 19.03 0.17
N VAL A 49 -3.40 18.48 -0.46
CA VAL A 49 -3.52 17.44 -1.49
C VAL A 49 -2.64 16.25 -1.14
N GLY A 50 -3.14 15.05 -1.45
CA GLY A 50 -2.39 13.80 -1.36
C GLY A 50 -1.68 13.46 -2.68
N ARG A 51 -0.92 12.37 -2.68
CA ARG A 51 -0.23 11.87 -3.89
C ARG A 51 -1.23 11.22 -4.85
N THR A 52 -1.12 11.55 -6.14
CA THR A 52 -2.01 11.05 -7.20
C THR A 52 -1.30 10.00 -8.08
N PRO A 53 -1.89 8.80 -8.27
CA PRO A 53 -1.41 7.81 -9.24
C PRO A 53 -1.42 8.35 -10.69
N PRO A 54 -0.60 7.80 -11.61
CA PRO A 54 0.30 6.65 -11.48
C PRO A 54 1.72 7.00 -10.98
N GLY A 55 2.10 8.27 -10.98
CA GLY A 55 3.43 8.73 -10.57
C GLY A 55 3.55 9.09 -9.08
N CYS A 56 2.44 8.98 -8.33
CA CYS A 56 2.33 9.46 -6.96
C CYS A 56 2.86 10.89 -6.81
N ALA A 57 2.44 11.78 -7.71
CA ALA A 57 2.83 13.19 -7.68
C ALA A 57 1.80 14.01 -6.92
N PHE A 58 2.22 15.12 -6.30
CA PHE A 58 1.28 16.10 -5.77
C PHE A 58 0.79 16.99 -6.92
N VAL A 59 -0.51 16.97 -7.17
CA VAL A 59 -1.14 17.80 -8.20
C VAL A 59 -2.01 18.84 -7.52
N CYS A 60 -1.59 20.10 -7.58
CA CYS A 60 -2.43 21.23 -7.22
C CYS A 60 -3.28 21.62 -8.43
N PRO A 61 -4.59 21.87 -8.28
CA PRO A 61 -5.42 22.36 -9.38
C PRO A 61 -4.90 23.73 -9.87
N ALA A 62 -4.71 23.87 -11.19
CA ALA A 62 -4.35 25.13 -11.82
C ALA A 62 -5.57 26.05 -11.83
N SER A 63 -5.49 27.15 -11.09
CA SER A 63 -6.55 28.15 -10.94
C SER A 63 -7.79 27.64 -10.23
N ALA A 64 -7.90 27.84 -8.92
CA ALA A 64 -7.56 29.09 -8.22
C ALA A 64 -6.08 29.48 -7.91
N SER A 65 -5.01 28.89 -8.49
CA SER A 65 -3.87 29.66 -9.06
C SER A 65 -4.16 31.15 -9.16
N GLY A 66 -3.61 31.88 -8.20
CA GLY A 66 -3.49 33.32 -8.26
C GLY A 66 -2.73 33.70 -9.53
N THR A 67 -3.46 34.22 -10.50
CA THR A 67 -2.97 35.28 -11.36
C THR A 67 -2.65 36.48 -10.47
N ARG A 68 -1.36 36.75 -10.29
CA ARG A 68 -0.89 38.08 -9.93
C ARG A 68 0.22 38.48 -10.88
#